data_AF-A0A1Y1LK16-F1
#
_entry.id   AF-A0A1Y1LK16-F1
#
_cell.length_a   1.000
_cell.length_b   1.000
_cell.length_c   1.000
_cell.angle_alpha   90.00
_cell.angle_beta   90.00
_cell.angle_gamma   90.00
#
_symmetry.space_group_name_H-M   'P 1'
#
loop_
_entity.id
_entity.type
_entity.pdbx_description
1 polymer ?
#
loop_
_entity_poly.entity_id
_entity_poly.type
_entity_poly.pdbx_seq_one_letter_code
_entity_poly.pdbx_strand_id
1 'polypeptide(L)'
;SHNIYSSSLQLDKIQKQLEFDTENLKNLKAKLEDSHVSKINELTEQWNSKEADLIAVITEQLQDEELMAERKSSQVSERHLPDLIRMYVLDNKFKEAFEICWAADALPEWEEMKDAIDEGEKVQMFATLIRTIFMDITSLNPDENSTAVVTESDLAQLVALETSVEFLTRTADFLRLIDSAIKPMSDLLESASVSDMQEAIEFFVTAYKFNINNALFGVLEMLKIMQRNEQERKDHVIDAFKSIYLTTDSTTMREHTTIIVERLINLLKIVPYRNYQDLTLIIAEWVSKSILDNSIIDQLWQYFTKKA
;
A
#
# COMPACT_ATOMS: atom_id res chain seq x y z
N SER A 1 -15.47 -10.29 20.24
CA SER A 1 -14.43 -11.29 20.56
C SER A 1 -13.13 -10.54 20.80
N HIS A 2 -12.62 -10.56 22.02
CA HIS A 2 -11.33 -9.97 22.36
C HIS A 2 -10.22 -10.85 21.76
N ASN A 3 -9.76 -10.49 20.55
CA ASN A 3 -8.54 -11.04 19.98
C ASN A 3 -7.35 -10.32 20.63
N ILE A 4 -6.40 -11.08 21.14
CA ILE A 4 -5.16 -10.57 21.75
C ILE A 4 -4.18 -10.12 20.64
N TYR A 5 -4.35 -10.65 19.43
CA TYR A 5 -3.57 -10.33 18.25
C TYR A 5 -4.32 -9.24 17.47
N SER A 6 -3.67 -8.09 17.30
CA SER A 6 -4.29 -6.82 16.89
C SER A 6 -4.85 -6.77 15.46
N SER A 7 -4.61 -7.80 14.65
CA SER A 7 -5.04 -7.86 13.25
C SER A 7 -5.90 -9.08 12.96
N SER A 8 -7.14 -8.85 12.51
CA SER A 8 -7.99 -9.91 11.96
C SER A 8 -7.60 -10.12 10.50
N LEU A 9 -6.78 -11.12 10.21
CA LEU A 9 -6.30 -11.46 8.86
C LEU A 9 -7.33 -12.30 8.09
N GLN A 10 -8.50 -11.71 7.83
CA GLN A 10 -9.56 -12.36 7.05
C GLN A 10 -9.39 -12.07 5.57
N LEU A 11 -9.21 -13.12 4.77
CA LEU A 11 -8.97 -13.01 3.33
C LEU A 11 -10.06 -12.19 2.63
N ASP A 12 -11.33 -12.41 2.97
CA ASP A 12 -12.46 -11.70 2.35
C ASP A 12 -12.44 -10.20 2.62
N LYS A 13 -11.97 -9.78 3.80
CA LYS A 13 -11.85 -8.36 4.14
C LYS A 13 -10.71 -7.70 3.36
N ILE A 14 -9.57 -8.39 3.30
CA ILE A 14 -8.39 -7.92 2.55
C ILE A 14 -8.70 -7.84 1.05
N GLN A 15 -9.43 -8.82 0.49
CA GLN A 15 -9.84 -8.81 -0.91
C GLN A 15 -10.77 -7.65 -1.23
N LYS A 16 -11.80 -7.40 -0.40
CA LYS A 16 -12.69 -6.25 -0.59
C LYS A 16 -11.96 -4.91 -0.51
N GLN A 17 -11.02 -4.76 0.43
CA GLN A 17 -10.22 -3.56 0.53
C GLN A 17 -9.30 -3.39 -0.68
N LEU A 18 -8.70 -4.48 -1.16
CA LEU A 18 -7.85 -4.49 -2.35
C LEU A 18 -8.63 -4.08 -3.60
N GLU A 19 -9.85 -4.59 -3.79
CA GLU A 19 -10.73 -4.22 -4.89
C GLU A 19 -11.03 -2.72 -4.89
N PHE A 20 -11.41 -2.18 -3.71
CA PHE A 20 -11.70 -0.77 -3.52
C PHE A 20 -10.47 0.13 -3.79
N ASP A 21 -9.31 -0.18 -3.21
CA ASP A 21 -8.08 0.60 -3.39
C ASP A 21 -7.58 0.54 -4.85
N THR A 22 -7.73 -0.62 -5.52
CA THR A 22 -7.37 -0.78 -6.93
C THR A 22 -8.27 0.06 -7.84
N GLU A 23 -9.57 0.12 -7.56
CA GLU A 23 -10.50 0.97 -8.29
C GLU A 23 -10.19 2.46 -8.10
N ASN A 24 -9.90 2.88 -6.86
CA ASN A 24 -9.50 4.25 -6.57
C ASN A 24 -8.20 4.63 -7.28
N LEU A 25 -7.22 3.73 -7.31
CA LEU A 25 -5.95 3.93 -7.99
C LEU A 25 -6.15 4.11 -9.50
N LYS A 26 -6.99 3.28 -10.11
CA LYS A 26 -7.36 3.42 -11.53
C LYS A 26 -8.03 4.77 -11.81
N ASN A 27 -8.97 5.18 -10.96
CA ASN A 27 -9.68 6.46 -11.12
C ASN A 27 -8.74 7.66 -10.95
N LEU A 28 -7.79 7.59 -10.02
CA LEU A 28 -6.81 8.65 -9.77
C LEU A 28 -5.82 8.78 -10.94
N LYS A 29 -5.33 7.65 -11.48
CA LYS A 29 -4.51 7.64 -12.70
C LYS A 29 -5.23 8.23 -13.90
N ALA A 30 -6.49 7.84 -14.12
CA ALA A 30 -7.29 8.39 -15.23
C ALA A 30 -7.49 9.91 -15.10
N LYS A 31 -7.78 10.41 -13.89
CA LYS A 31 -7.90 11.87 -13.64
C LYS A 31 -6.60 12.63 -13.92
N LEU A 32 -5.45 12.04 -13.57
CA LEU A 32 -4.14 12.64 -13.83
C LEU A 32 -3.83 12.67 -15.32
N GLU A 33 -4.11 11.58 -16.04
CA GLU A 33 -3.97 11.51 -17.50
C GLU A 33 -4.86 12.55 -18.20
N ASP A 34 -6.13 12.67 -17.80
CA ASP A 34 -7.05 13.68 -18.34
C ASP A 34 -6.57 15.11 -18.05
N SER A 35 -6.05 15.37 -16.84
CA SER A 35 -5.47 16.68 -16.47
C SER A 35 -4.23 17.01 -17.30
N HIS A 36 -3.34 16.03 -17.53
CA HIS A 36 -2.17 16.18 -18.38
C HIS A 36 -2.57 16.54 -19.82
N VAL A 37 -3.52 15.80 -20.39
CA VAL A 37 -4.01 16.05 -21.76
C VAL A 37 -4.64 17.44 -21.88
N SER A 38 -5.45 17.84 -20.90
CA SER A 38 -6.04 19.19 -20.87
C SER A 38 -4.97 20.28 -20.83
N LYS A 39 -3.92 20.12 -20.02
CA LYS A 39 -2.87 21.14 -19.90
C LYS A 39 -1.99 21.23 -21.15
N ILE A 40 -1.68 20.11 -21.80
CA ILE A 40 -0.99 20.08 -23.08
C ILE A 40 -1.78 20.85 -24.14
N ASN A 41 -3.10 20.66 -24.18
CA ASN A 41 -3.96 21.37 -25.13
C ASN A 41 -3.97 22.89 -24.86
N GLU A 42 -4.07 23.30 -23.60
CA GLU A 42 -4.01 24.71 -23.18
C GLU A 42 -2.67 25.36 -23.58
N LEU A 43 -1.55 24.73 -23.26
CA LEU A 43 -0.22 25.22 -23.65
C LEU A 43 -0.06 25.28 -25.16
N THR A 44 -0.59 24.29 -25.89
CA THR A 44 -0.57 24.30 -27.35
C THR A 44 -1.33 25.51 -27.93
N GLU A 45 -2.49 25.84 -27.37
CA GLU A 45 -3.28 27.00 -27.79
C GLU A 45 -2.55 28.32 -27.48
N GLN A 46 -1.97 28.43 -26.26
CA GLN A 46 -1.15 29.59 -25.89
C GLN A 46 0.07 29.74 -26.80
N TRP A 47 0.77 28.64 -27.11
CA TRP A 47 1.90 28.63 -28.03
C TRP A 47 1.50 29.09 -29.43
N ASN A 48 0.43 28.53 -30.00
CA ASN A 48 -0.05 28.88 -31.34
C ASN A 48 -0.38 30.38 -31.46
N SER A 49 -0.81 31.02 -30.38
CA SER A 49 -1.07 32.47 -30.36
C SER A 49 0.21 33.33 -30.35
N LYS A 50 1.34 32.79 -29.89
CA LYS A 50 2.62 33.50 -29.65
C LYS A 50 3.72 33.12 -30.64
N GLU A 51 3.58 31.98 -31.33
CA GLU A 51 4.60 31.40 -32.21
C GLU A 51 5.03 32.37 -33.33
N ALA A 52 4.08 33.03 -33.98
CA ALA A 52 4.37 33.97 -35.06
C ALA A 52 5.16 35.20 -34.56
N ASP A 53 4.81 35.73 -33.39
CA ASP A 53 5.47 36.89 -32.79
C ASP A 53 6.88 36.53 -32.31
N LEU A 54 7.06 35.34 -31.72
CA LEU A 54 8.36 34.83 -31.31
C LEU A 54 9.30 34.63 -32.52
N ILE A 55 8.82 34.01 -33.60
CA ILE A 55 9.63 33.80 -34.82
C ILE A 55 10.05 35.14 -35.44
N ALA A 56 9.15 36.13 -35.46
CA ALA A 56 9.46 37.46 -35.94
C ALA A 56 10.55 38.15 -35.09
N VAL A 57 10.47 38.03 -33.76
CA VAL A 57 11.49 38.56 -32.85
C VAL A 57 12.83 37.84 -33.01
N ILE A 58 12.85 36.52 -33.14
CA ILE A 58 14.10 35.76 -33.35
C ILE A 58 14.75 36.15 -34.68
N THR A 59 13.96 36.35 -35.73
CA THR A 59 14.45 36.78 -37.05
C THR A 59 15.04 38.18 -37.00
N GLU A 60 14.38 39.13 -36.32
CA GLU A 60 14.90 40.48 -36.10
C GLU A 60 16.23 40.45 -35.31
N GLN A 61 16.32 39.61 -34.28
CA GLN A 61 17.49 39.52 -33.41
C GLN A 61 18.69 38.85 -34.08
N LEU A 62 18.47 37.94 -35.04
CA LEU A 62 19.54 37.30 -35.79
C LEU A 62 20.10 38.19 -36.91
N GLN A 63 19.34 39.18 -37.38
CA GLN A 63 19.79 40.15 -38.39
C GLN A 63 20.65 41.29 -37.82
N ASP A 64 20.65 41.47 -36.49
CA ASP A 64 21.39 42.54 -35.81
C ASP A 64 22.74 42.02 -35.28
N GLU A 65 23.79 42.10 -36.11
CA GLU A 65 25.15 41.63 -35.79
C GLU A 65 25.77 42.39 -34.60
N GLU A 66 25.35 43.63 -34.32
CA GLU A 66 25.91 44.48 -33.26
C GLU A 66 25.41 44.02 -31.87
N LEU A 67 24.14 43.61 -31.78
CA LEU A 67 23.54 43.02 -30.57
C LEU A 67 24.09 41.63 -30.22
N MET A 68 24.52 40.87 -31.23
CA MET A 68 25.06 39.52 -31.05
C MET A 68 26.49 39.53 -30.47
N ALA A 69 27.28 40.56 -30.81
CA ALA A 69 28.66 40.70 -30.35
C ALA A 69 28.79 41.16 -28.88
N GLU A 70 27.79 41.86 -28.32
CA GLU A 70 27.80 42.36 -26.94
C GLU A 70 27.35 41.32 -25.88
N ARG A 71 26.71 40.22 -26.31
CA ARG A 71 26.13 39.20 -25.43
C ARG A 71 27.20 38.26 -24.85
N LYS A 72 27.93 38.71 -23.83
CA LYS A 72 28.81 37.84 -23.03
C LYS A 72 28.12 37.30 -21.78
N SER A 73 28.05 35.97 -21.71
CA SER A 73 27.93 35.12 -20.51
C SER A 73 27.13 35.72 -19.36
N SER A 74 25.82 35.47 -19.34
CA SER A 74 25.02 35.64 -18.13
C SER A 74 25.36 34.51 -17.15
N GLN A 75 25.71 34.88 -15.91
CA GLN A 75 25.98 33.96 -14.78
C GLN A 75 24.69 33.30 -14.25
N VAL A 76 23.80 32.84 -15.13
CA VAL A 76 22.57 32.16 -14.73
C VAL A 76 22.91 30.68 -14.53
N SER A 77 22.61 30.14 -13.36
CA SER A 77 22.82 28.73 -13.06
C SER A 77 21.99 27.87 -14.02
N GLU A 78 22.63 26.92 -14.72
CA GLU A 78 22.00 26.01 -15.72
C GLU A 78 20.68 25.37 -15.24
N ARG A 79 20.52 25.19 -13.93
CA ARG A 79 19.35 24.54 -13.32
C ARG A 79 18.04 25.34 -13.40
N HIS A 80 18.09 26.67 -13.53
CA HIS A 80 16.89 27.54 -13.53
C HIS A 80 16.57 28.13 -14.91
N LEU A 81 17.34 27.74 -15.92
CA LEU A 81 17.28 28.29 -17.26
C LEU A 81 15.96 27.93 -18.00
N PRO A 82 15.44 26.70 -17.89
CA PRO A 82 14.14 26.34 -18.46
C PRO A 82 12.97 27.12 -17.86
N ASP A 83 12.99 27.36 -16.54
CA ASP A 83 11.93 28.08 -15.82
C ASP A 83 11.87 29.55 -16.25
N LEU A 84 13.04 30.18 -16.40
CA LEU A 84 13.17 31.56 -16.87
C LEU A 84 12.66 31.72 -18.31
N ILE A 85 13.07 30.83 -19.22
CA ILE A 85 12.60 30.86 -20.62
C ILE A 85 11.07 30.76 -20.65
N ARG A 86 10.48 29.84 -19.88
CA ARG A 86 9.03 29.70 -19.80
C ARG A 86 8.34 30.97 -19.27
N MET A 87 8.86 31.55 -18.19
CA MET A 87 8.34 32.80 -17.63
C MET A 87 8.36 33.93 -18.67
N TYR A 88 9.45 34.10 -19.40
CA TYR A 88 9.58 35.14 -20.42
C TYR A 88 8.62 34.93 -21.62
N VAL A 89 8.39 33.68 -22.05
CA VAL A 89 7.40 33.36 -23.08
C VAL A 89 5.97 33.66 -22.63
N LEU A 90 5.65 33.39 -21.35
CA LEU A 90 4.34 33.72 -20.76
C LEU A 90 4.10 35.24 -20.73
N ASP A 91 5.12 36.01 -20.32
CA ASP A 91 5.11 37.48 -20.21
C ASP A 91 5.20 38.23 -21.55
N ASN A 92 5.27 37.53 -22.70
CA ASN A 92 5.54 38.11 -24.04
C ASN A 92 6.90 38.81 -24.15
N LYS A 93 7.86 38.48 -23.29
CA LYS A 93 9.24 38.98 -23.29
C LYS A 93 10.12 38.08 -24.17
N PHE A 94 9.80 38.06 -25.46
CA PHE A 94 10.40 37.12 -26.42
C PHE A 94 11.89 37.38 -26.69
N LYS A 95 12.34 38.64 -26.54
CA LYS A 95 13.76 39.02 -26.70
C LYS A 95 14.59 38.41 -25.58
N GLU A 96 14.14 38.54 -24.35
CA GLU A 96 14.78 38.01 -23.15
C GLU A 96 14.75 36.47 -23.13
N ALA A 97 13.68 35.85 -23.61
CA ALA A 97 13.60 34.40 -23.79
C ALA A 97 14.66 33.89 -24.80
N PHE A 98 14.81 34.58 -25.93
CA PHE A 98 15.83 34.26 -26.93
C PHE A 98 17.25 34.47 -26.40
N GLU A 99 17.51 35.57 -25.70
CA GLU A 99 18.82 35.86 -25.11
C GLU A 99 19.27 34.80 -24.11
N ILE A 100 18.36 34.33 -23.27
CA ILE A 100 18.66 33.28 -22.30
C ILE A 100 18.85 31.94 -23.01
N CYS A 101 18.03 31.62 -24.02
CA CYS A 101 18.20 30.40 -24.82
C CYS A 101 19.52 30.42 -25.60
N TRP A 102 19.96 31.59 -26.07
CA TRP A 102 21.24 31.82 -26.73
C TRP A 102 22.42 31.75 -25.76
N ALA A 103 22.25 32.25 -24.53
CA ALA A 103 23.29 32.27 -23.50
C ALA A 103 23.44 30.95 -22.72
N ALA A 104 22.42 30.08 -22.75
CA ALA A 104 22.46 28.71 -22.24
C ALA A 104 23.53 27.82 -22.88
N ASP A 105 24.14 28.35 -23.93
CA ASP A 105 24.78 27.64 -25.03
C ASP A 105 26.30 27.78 -24.97
N ALA A 106 26.88 27.69 -23.78
CA ALA A 106 28.33 27.79 -23.59
C ALA A 106 29.06 26.44 -23.79
N LEU A 107 28.63 25.61 -24.76
CA LEU A 107 29.30 24.36 -25.12
C LEU A 107 29.92 24.44 -26.54
N PRO A 108 31.22 24.16 -26.71
CA PRO A 108 31.94 24.35 -28.00
C PRO A 108 31.37 23.60 -29.21
N GLU A 109 30.70 22.46 -28.98
CA GLU A 109 30.14 21.59 -30.03
C GLU A 109 28.94 22.21 -30.76
N TRP A 110 28.30 23.19 -30.14
CA TRP A 110 27.08 23.84 -30.65
C TRP A 110 27.39 25.06 -31.53
N GLU A 111 28.53 25.70 -31.32
CA GLU A 111 28.99 26.84 -32.12
C GLU A 111 29.36 26.42 -33.55
N GLU A 112 30.00 25.24 -33.70
CA GLU A 112 30.25 24.64 -35.02
C GLU A 112 28.94 24.28 -35.75
N MET A 113 27.90 23.88 -35.01
CA MET A 113 26.59 23.57 -35.57
C MET A 113 25.85 24.85 -36.01
N LYS A 114 25.95 25.95 -35.27
CA LYS A 114 25.41 27.27 -35.68
C LYS A 114 26.11 27.79 -36.92
N ASP A 115 27.42 27.66 -37.04
CA ASP A 115 28.15 28.16 -38.22
C ASP A 115 27.88 27.32 -39.48
N ALA A 116 27.42 26.08 -39.31
CA ALA A 116 27.09 25.16 -40.41
C ALA A 116 25.66 25.32 -40.99
N ILE A 117 24.80 26.10 -40.32
CA ILE A 117 23.35 26.15 -40.58
C ILE A 117 22.95 27.56 -41.08
N ASP A 118 21.99 27.65 -42.01
CA ASP A 118 21.52 28.93 -42.56
C ASP A 118 20.74 29.77 -41.51
N GLU A 119 20.66 31.08 -41.71
CA GLU A 119 19.93 31.99 -40.79
C GLU A 119 18.46 31.56 -40.61
N GLY A 120 17.79 31.09 -41.67
CA GLY A 120 16.42 30.60 -41.58
C GLY A 120 16.28 29.31 -40.75
N GLU A 121 17.29 28.44 -40.80
CA GLU A 121 17.31 27.19 -40.03
C GLU A 121 17.66 27.45 -38.56
N LYS A 122 18.48 28.48 -38.26
CA LYS A 122 18.74 28.95 -36.88
C LYS A 122 17.45 29.43 -36.21
N VAL A 123 16.64 30.24 -36.91
CA VAL A 123 15.35 30.71 -36.39
C VAL A 123 14.47 29.54 -35.96
N GLN A 124 14.37 28.52 -36.83
CA GLN A 124 13.55 27.34 -36.55
C GLN A 124 14.11 26.49 -35.40
N MET A 125 15.44 26.38 -35.30
CA MET A 125 16.11 25.68 -34.21
C MET A 125 15.81 26.33 -32.85
N PHE A 126 15.96 27.65 -32.73
CA PHE A 126 15.64 28.35 -31.47
C PHE A 126 14.15 28.31 -31.14
N ALA A 127 13.29 28.48 -32.15
CA ALA A 127 11.84 28.35 -31.97
C ALA A 127 11.45 26.95 -31.45
N THR A 128 12.05 25.88 -31.99
CA THR A 128 11.78 24.50 -31.54
C THR A 128 12.32 24.19 -30.14
N LEU A 129 13.48 24.74 -29.77
CA LEU A 129 14.03 24.63 -28.42
C LEU A 129 13.14 25.34 -27.39
N ILE A 130 12.78 26.60 -27.65
CA ILE A 130 11.89 27.37 -26.79
C ILE A 130 10.51 26.69 -26.70
N ARG A 131 9.99 26.15 -27.81
CA ARG A 131 8.75 25.35 -27.81
C ARG A 131 8.86 24.12 -26.93
N THR A 132 9.96 23.37 -27.03
CA THR A 132 10.18 22.16 -26.25
C THR A 132 10.23 22.48 -24.76
N ILE A 133 10.95 23.54 -24.39
CA ILE A 133 11.02 24.05 -23.01
C ILE A 133 9.67 24.56 -22.53
N PHE A 134 8.88 25.21 -23.38
CA PHE A 134 7.53 25.69 -23.05
C PHE A 134 6.50 24.57 -22.87
N MET A 135 6.64 23.47 -23.61
CA MET A 135 5.71 22.33 -23.58
C MET A 135 6.05 21.28 -22.51
N ASP A 136 7.22 21.36 -21.85
CA ASP A 136 7.63 20.41 -20.83
C ASP A 136 6.78 20.50 -19.54
N ILE A 137 5.78 19.63 -19.41
CA ILE A 137 4.91 19.61 -18.22
C ILE A 137 5.58 18.98 -16.99
N THR A 138 6.76 18.38 -17.11
CA THR A 138 7.48 17.73 -16.00
C THR A 138 8.34 18.70 -15.18
N SER A 139 8.65 19.87 -15.72
CA SER A 139 9.40 20.94 -15.03
C SER A 139 8.53 21.92 -14.24
N LEU A 140 7.19 21.76 -14.26
CA LEU A 140 6.26 22.61 -13.53
C LEU A 140 6.30 22.31 -12.02
N ASN A 141 7.10 23.07 -11.27
CA ASN A 141 7.05 23.11 -9.80
C ASN A 141 6.54 24.48 -9.30
N PRO A 142 6.08 24.61 -8.04
CA PRO A 142 4.71 25.03 -7.77
C PRO A 142 4.58 26.40 -7.12
N ASP A 143 5.43 27.38 -7.42
CA ASP A 143 5.24 28.72 -6.89
C ASP A 143 4.61 29.65 -7.94
N GLU A 144 3.29 29.75 -7.77
CA GLU A 144 2.36 30.77 -8.22
C GLU A 144 1.84 30.68 -9.68
N ASN A 145 0.53 30.40 -9.74
CA ASN A 145 -0.40 30.65 -10.86
C ASN A 145 -0.38 29.70 -12.07
N SER A 146 -0.66 28.41 -11.84
CA SER A 146 -1.43 27.66 -12.84
C SER A 146 -2.30 26.58 -12.20
N THR A 147 -3.60 26.74 -12.40
CA THR A 147 -4.65 25.77 -12.09
C THR A 147 -4.42 24.47 -12.87
N ALA A 148 -4.42 23.35 -12.15
CA ALA A 148 -4.35 21.96 -12.60
C ALA A 148 -3.01 21.48 -13.21
N VAL A 149 -1.95 21.54 -12.41
CA VAL A 149 -0.78 20.64 -12.54
C VAL A 149 -0.92 19.58 -11.46
N VAL A 150 -0.52 18.34 -11.75
CA VAL A 150 -0.40 17.26 -10.75
C VAL A 150 0.29 17.82 -9.52
N THR A 151 -0.45 17.96 -8.43
CA THR A 151 0.12 18.56 -7.23
C THR A 151 1.06 17.55 -6.58
N GLU A 152 2.05 18.03 -5.82
CA GLU A 152 2.87 17.15 -4.97
C GLU A 152 1.98 16.28 -4.05
N SER A 153 0.81 16.80 -3.66
CA SER A 153 -0.20 16.06 -2.91
C SER A 153 -0.81 14.91 -3.71
N ASP A 154 -1.13 15.10 -5.00
CA ASP A 154 -1.70 14.06 -5.86
C ASP A 154 -0.68 12.94 -6.12
N LEU A 155 0.59 13.29 -6.32
CA LEU A 155 1.67 12.33 -6.49
C LEU A 155 1.92 11.54 -5.20
N ALA A 156 1.92 12.21 -4.04
CA ALA A 156 2.05 11.56 -2.74
C ALA A 156 0.87 10.61 -2.46
N GLN A 157 -0.35 11.00 -2.81
CA GLN A 157 -1.54 10.14 -2.70
C GLN A 157 -1.45 8.93 -3.64
N LEU A 158 -0.96 9.10 -4.87
CA LEU A 158 -0.74 8.01 -5.82
C LEU A 158 0.25 6.99 -5.26
N VAL A 159 1.44 7.44 -4.81
CA VAL A 159 2.47 6.57 -4.24
C VAL A 159 1.96 5.85 -2.99
N ALA A 160 1.22 6.54 -2.12
CA ALA A 160 0.63 5.93 -0.94
C ALA A 160 -0.39 4.84 -1.30
N LEU A 161 -1.24 5.09 -2.29
CA LEU A 161 -2.25 4.13 -2.74
C LEU A 161 -1.63 2.95 -3.49
N GLU A 162 -0.61 3.16 -4.32
CA GLU A 162 0.18 2.09 -4.94
C GLU A 162 0.83 1.17 -3.91
N THR A 163 1.44 1.78 -2.89
CA THR A 163 2.05 1.04 -1.77
C THR A 163 1.00 0.25 -1.00
N SER A 164 -0.19 0.83 -0.77
CA SER A 164 -1.32 0.15 -0.11
C SER A 164 -1.78 -1.07 -0.93
N VAL A 165 -2.00 -0.89 -2.23
CA VAL A 165 -2.43 -1.97 -3.14
C VAL A 165 -1.39 -3.08 -3.19
N GLU A 166 -0.10 -2.75 -3.29
CA GLU A 166 0.97 -3.74 -3.27
C GLU A 166 1.00 -4.53 -1.95
N PHE A 167 0.91 -3.84 -0.82
CA PHE A 167 0.85 -4.47 0.50
C PHE A 167 -0.36 -5.39 0.66
N LEU A 168 -1.54 -4.93 0.27
CA LEU A 168 -2.78 -5.71 0.34
C LEU A 168 -2.74 -6.92 -0.60
N THR A 169 -2.15 -6.77 -1.78
CA THR A 169 -1.95 -7.88 -2.74
C THR A 169 -1.06 -8.96 -2.13
N ARG A 170 0.13 -8.57 -1.63
CA ARG A 170 1.06 -9.50 -0.97
C ARG A 170 0.42 -10.17 0.25
N THR A 171 -0.38 -9.43 1.02
CA THR A 171 -1.11 -9.97 2.17
C THR A 171 -2.18 -10.97 1.74
N ALA A 172 -2.94 -10.69 0.68
CA ALA A 172 -3.92 -11.60 0.13
C ALA A 172 -3.27 -12.90 -0.38
N ASP A 173 -2.14 -12.81 -1.06
CA ASP A 173 -1.40 -13.97 -1.55
C ASP A 173 -0.83 -14.82 -0.41
N PHE A 174 -0.28 -14.19 0.63
CA PHE A 174 0.14 -14.87 1.84
C PHE A 174 -1.02 -15.63 2.50
N LEU A 175 -2.20 -15.00 2.62
CA LEU A 175 -3.37 -15.64 3.21
C LEU A 175 -3.92 -16.78 2.35
N ARG A 176 -3.86 -16.67 1.02
CA ARG A 176 -4.20 -17.78 0.11
C ARG A 176 -3.25 -18.96 0.29
N LEU A 177 -1.96 -18.69 0.48
CA LEU A 177 -0.97 -19.74 0.74
C LEU A 177 -1.28 -20.45 2.07
N ILE A 178 -1.62 -19.71 3.12
CA ILE A 178 -2.02 -20.32 4.41
C ILE A 178 -3.29 -21.15 4.23
N ASP A 179 -4.32 -20.65 3.54
CA ASP A 179 -5.56 -21.39 3.32
C ASP A 179 -5.29 -22.70 2.55
N SER A 180 -4.39 -22.68 1.57
CA SER A 180 -3.96 -23.88 0.86
C SER A 180 -3.19 -24.88 1.75
N ALA A 181 -2.53 -24.41 2.80
CA ALA A 181 -1.80 -25.24 3.76
C ALA A 181 -2.70 -25.89 4.81
N ILE A 182 -3.95 -25.43 5.00
CA ILE A 182 -4.87 -25.97 6.01
C ILE A 182 -5.12 -27.46 5.82
N LYS A 183 -5.35 -27.91 4.59
CA LYS A 183 -5.62 -29.33 4.32
C LYS A 183 -4.38 -30.22 4.61
N PRO A 184 -3.18 -29.92 4.06
CA PRO A 184 -1.96 -30.63 4.44
C PRO A 184 -1.68 -30.65 5.95
N MET A 185 -1.87 -29.52 6.64
CA MET A 185 -1.66 -29.45 8.09
C MET A 185 -2.68 -30.29 8.86
N SER A 186 -3.92 -30.38 8.37
CA SER A 186 -4.93 -31.29 8.95
C SER A 186 -4.52 -32.76 8.80
N ASP A 187 -3.87 -33.14 7.70
CA ASP A 187 -3.40 -34.51 7.51
C ASP A 187 -2.22 -34.82 8.45
N LEU A 188 -1.37 -33.84 8.75
CA LEU A 188 -0.28 -33.97 9.74
C LEU A 188 -0.78 -34.17 11.17
N LEU A 189 -1.96 -33.67 11.54
CA LEU A 189 -2.58 -33.98 12.84
C LEU A 189 -2.82 -35.50 13.02
N GLU A 190 -3.03 -36.23 11.94
CA GLU A 190 -3.24 -37.68 11.95
C GLU A 190 -1.94 -38.49 11.82
N SER A 191 -0.79 -37.81 11.60
CA SER A 191 0.52 -38.44 11.38
C SER A 191 0.91 -39.39 12.52
N ALA A 192 1.62 -40.46 12.14
CA ALA A 192 2.21 -41.40 13.11
C ALA A 192 3.33 -40.74 13.94
N SER A 193 3.98 -39.72 13.41
CA SER A 193 4.98 -38.91 14.13
C SER A 193 4.29 -37.94 15.07
N VAL A 194 4.64 -37.99 16.36
CA VAL A 194 4.15 -37.01 17.36
C VAL A 194 4.69 -35.61 17.06
N SER A 195 5.93 -35.51 16.56
CA SER A 195 6.56 -34.24 16.18
C SER A 195 5.78 -33.54 15.07
N ASP A 196 5.38 -34.26 14.02
CA ASP A 196 4.63 -33.68 12.90
C ASP A 196 3.26 -33.16 13.35
N MET A 197 2.60 -33.93 14.22
CA MET A 197 1.33 -33.55 14.83
C MET A 197 1.49 -32.30 15.71
N GLN A 198 2.57 -32.18 16.48
CA GLN A 198 2.83 -31.01 17.30
C GLN A 198 2.99 -29.74 16.45
N GLU A 199 3.77 -29.80 15.37
CA GLU A 199 3.94 -28.67 14.44
C GLU A 199 2.60 -28.26 13.80
N ALA A 200 1.76 -29.24 13.45
CA ALA A 200 0.42 -28.97 12.93
C ALA A 200 -0.52 -28.33 13.99
N ILE A 201 -0.42 -28.76 15.25
CA ILE A 201 -1.15 -28.13 16.36
C ILE A 201 -0.71 -26.68 16.51
N GLU A 202 0.59 -26.40 16.53
CA GLU A 202 1.14 -25.05 16.65
C GLU A 202 0.72 -24.15 15.48
N PHE A 203 0.70 -24.68 14.26
CA PHE A 203 0.14 -24.01 13.09
C PHE A 203 -1.33 -23.60 13.31
N PHE A 204 -2.21 -24.52 13.71
CA PHE A 204 -3.63 -24.22 13.89
C PHE A 204 -3.90 -23.29 15.08
N VAL A 205 -3.15 -23.43 16.18
CA VAL A 205 -3.21 -22.51 17.33
C VAL A 205 -2.87 -21.09 16.86
N THR A 206 -1.79 -20.95 16.09
CA THR A 206 -1.33 -19.65 15.59
C THR A 206 -2.31 -19.07 14.58
N ALA A 207 -2.76 -19.87 13.60
CA ALA A 207 -3.72 -19.45 12.59
C ALA A 207 -5.07 -19.03 13.21
N TYR A 208 -5.54 -19.75 14.23
CA TYR A 208 -6.77 -19.40 14.96
C TYR A 208 -6.61 -18.09 15.73
N LYS A 209 -5.46 -17.89 16.38
CA LYS A 209 -5.11 -16.65 17.09
C LYS A 209 -5.06 -15.42 16.17
N PHE A 210 -4.57 -15.57 14.94
CA PHE A 210 -4.62 -14.52 13.92
C PHE A 210 -5.97 -14.39 13.20
N ASN A 211 -6.97 -15.18 13.61
CA ASN A 211 -8.30 -15.21 13.00
C ASN A 211 -8.26 -15.45 11.48
N ILE A 212 -7.37 -16.35 11.06
CA ILE A 212 -7.26 -16.78 9.66
C ILE A 212 -8.48 -17.62 9.30
N ASN A 213 -8.97 -17.44 8.07
CA ASN A 213 -10.08 -18.21 7.53
C ASN A 213 -9.82 -19.71 7.67
N ASN A 214 -10.87 -20.49 7.95
CA ASN A 214 -10.82 -21.95 8.08
C ASN A 214 -9.87 -22.51 9.17
N ALA A 215 -9.14 -21.70 9.95
CA ALA A 215 -8.29 -22.19 11.04
C ALA A 215 -9.08 -22.92 12.13
N LEU A 216 -10.33 -22.48 12.37
CA LEU A 216 -11.26 -23.15 13.28
C LEU A 216 -11.50 -24.62 12.89
N PHE A 217 -11.50 -24.96 11.60
CA PHE A 217 -11.64 -26.34 11.15
C PHE A 217 -10.54 -27.22 11.76
N GLY A 218 -9.28 -26.80 11.66
CA GLY A 218 -8.15 -27.54 12.25
C GLY A 218 -8.22 -27.62 13.78
N VAL A 219 -8.64 -26.54 14.45
CA VAL A 219 -8.87 -26.56 15.91
C VAL A 219 -9.95 -27.58 16.30
N LEU A 220 -11.02 -27.72 15.51
CA LEU A 220 -12.04 -28.75 15.74
C LEU A 220 -11.54 -30.16 15.39
N GLU A 221 -10.67 -30.32 14.39
CA GLU A 221 -10.06 -31.61 14.06
C GLU A 221 -9.11 -32.07 15.17
N MET A 222 -8.41 -31.16 15.85
CA MET A 222 -7.60 -31.47 17.04
C MET A 222 -8.42 -32.16 18.15
N LEU A 223 -9.73 -31.86 18.29
CA LEU A 223 -10.58 -32.52 19.30
C LEU A 223 -10.60 -34.04 19.13
N LYS A 224 -10.58 -34.53 17.88
CA LYS A 224 -10.65 -35.98 17.60
C LYS A 224 -9.47 -36.75 18.16
N ILE A 225 -8.33 -36.10 18.34
CA ILE A 225 -7.11 -36.72 18.91
C ILE A 225 -7.36 -37.19 20.34
N MET A 226 -8.28 -36.56 21.08
CA MET A 226 -8.65 -36.94 22.46
C MET A 226 -9.21 -38.36 22.57
N GLN A 227 -9.70 -38.94 21.46
CA GLN A 227 -10.20 -40.31 21.42
C GLN A 227 -9.09 -41.37 21.35
N ARG A 228 -7.84 -40.98 21.06
CA ARG A 228 -6.71 -41.94 21.03
C ARG A 228 -6.33 -42.37 22.44
N ASN A 229 -5.56 -43.45 22.57
CA ASN A 229 -5.10 -43.93 23.89
C ASN A 229 -3.77 -43.30 24.33
N GLU A 230 -3.07 -42.62 23.42
CA GLU A 230 -1.74 -42.04 23.65
C GLU A 230 -1.83 -40.75 24.48
N GLN A 231 -1.40 -40.80 25.74
CA GLN A 231 -1.48 -39.65 26.65
C GLN A 231 -0.66 -38.44 26.17
N GLU A 232 0.53 -38.68 25.63
CA GLU A 232 1.41 -37.63 25.09
C GLU A 232 0.68 -36.76 24.05
N ARG A 233 -0.05 -37.39 23.12
CA ARG A 233 -0.83 -36.66 22.12
C ARG A 233 -1.97 -35.85 22.73
N LYS A 234 -2.63 -36.39 23.76
CA LYS A 234 -3.70 -35.67 24.47
C LYS A 234 -3.15 -34.44 25.17
N ASP A 235 -1.99 -34.55 25.81
CA ASP A 235 -1.38 -33.45 26.55
C ASP A 235 -1.09 -32.26 25.61
N HIS A 236 -0.56 -32.50 24.41
CA HIS A 236 -0.38 -31.43 23.41
C HIS A 236 -1.69 -30.72 23.03
N VAL A 237 -2.79 -31.47 22.89
CA VAL A 237 -4.10 -30.89 22.55
C VAL A 237 -4.69 -30.13 23.75
N ILE A 238 -4.57 -30.66 24.96
CA ILE A 238 -5.01 -30.00 26.19
C ILE A 238 -4.29 -28.65 26.36
N ASP A 239 -2.98 -28.62 26.13
CA ASP A 239 -2.15 -27.41 26.22
C ASP A 239 -2.50 -26.41 25.12
N ALA A 240 -2.75 -26.89 23.89
CA ALA A 240 -3.19 -26.05 22.79
C ALA A 240 -4.54 -25.37 23.08
N PHE A 241 -5.55 -26.14 23.54
CA PHE A 241 -6.84 -25.59 23.91
C PHE A 241 -6.74 -24.64 25.11
N LYS A 242 -5.86 -24.92 26.08
CA LYS A 242 -5.59 -24.02 27.21
C LYS A 242 -5.07 -22.68 26.69
N SER A 243 -4.08 -22.72 25.79
CA SER A 243 -3.48 -21.53 25.17
C SER A 243 -4.49 -20.68 24.39
N ILE A 244 -5.46 -21.32 23.73
CA ILE A 244 -6.49 -20.62 22.94
C ILE A 244 -7.59 -20.02 23.83
N TYR A 245 -8.10 -20.78 24.80
CA TYR A 245 -9.35 -20.45 25.49
C TYR A 245 -9.16 -19.91 26.91
N LEU A 246 -8.09 -20.32 27.61
CA LEU A 246 -7.88 -20.01 29.03
C LEU A 246 -6.80 -18.94 29.27
N THR A 247 -6.03 -18.56 28.25
CA THR A 247 -4.99 -17.51 28.38
C THR A 247 -5.55 -16.12 28.04
N THR A 248 -5.28 -15.14 28.89
CA THR A 248 -5.66 -13.73 28.66
C THR A 248 -4.55 -12.77 29.11
N ASP A 249 -4.50 -11.58 28.52
CA ASP A 249 -3.59 -10.50 28.95
C ASP A 249 -4.25 -9.52 29.94
N SER A 250 -5.38 -9.92 30.55
CA SER A 250 -6.12 -9.08 31.49
C SER A 250 -5.29 -8.76 32.74
N THR A 251 -5.36 -7.50 33.16
CA THR A 251 -4.67 -7.03 34.38
C THR A 251 -5.49 -7.31 35.64
N THR A 252 -6.81 -7.54 35.49
CA THR A 252 -7.71 -7.84 36.61
C THR A 252 -8.28 -9.26 36.53
N MET A 253 -8.42 -9.92 37.69
CA MET A 253 -9.01 -11.26 37.77
C MET A 253 -10.46 -11.29 37.27
N ARG A 254 -11.21 -10.20 37.45
CA ARG A 254 -12.61 -10.11 37.00
C ARG A 254 -12.72 -10.10 35.47
N GLU A 255 -11.88 -9.32 34.81
CA GLU A 255 -11.83 -9.28 33.34
C GLU A 255 -11.33 -10.61 32.77
N HIS A 256 -10.28 -11.18 33.36
CA HIS A 256 -9.76 -12.51 33.02
C HIS A 256 -10.88 -13.56 33.02
N THR A 257 -11.59 -13.67 34.14
CA THR A 257 -12.66 -14.67 34.31
C THR A 257 -13.81 -14.43 33.34
N THR A 258 -14.20 -13.17 33.11
CA THR A 258 -15.27 -12.81 32.17
C THR A 258 -14.91 -13.18 30.73
N ILE A 259 -13.70 -12.85 30.28
CA ILE A 259 -13.24 -13.16 28.92
C ILE A 259 -13.19 -14.68 28.69
N ILE A 260 -12.69 -15.44 29.67
CA ILE A 260 -12.63 -16.91 29.56
C ILE A 260 -14.04 -17.49 29.48
N VAL A 261 -14.95 -17.07 30.37
CA VAL A 261 -16.34 -17.56 30.36
C VAL A 261 -17.01 -17.28 29.02
N GLU A 262 -16.86 -16.08 28.47
CA GLU A 262 -17.37 -15.75 27.13
C GLU A 262 -16.76 -16.63 26.03
N ARG A 263 -15.44 -16.88 26.08
CA ARG A 263 -14.74 -17.74 25.13
C ARG A 263 -15.22 -19.18 25.20
N LEU A 264 -15.40 -19.73 26.40
CA LEU A 264 -15.90 -21.10 26.61
C LEU A 264 -17.35 -21.24 26.14
N ILE A 265 -18.21 -20.25 26.42
CA ILE A 265 -19.59 -20.23 25.90
C ILE A 265 -19.60 -20.16 24.38
N ASN A 266 -18.74 -19.35 23.77
CA ASN A 266 -18.63 -19.26 22.32
C ASN A 266 -18.08 -20.56 21.71
N LEU A 267 -17.10 -21.20 22.35
CA LEU A 267 -16.60 -22.51 21.95
C LEU A 267 -17.75 -23.52 21.90
N LEU A 268 -18.59 -23.59 22.94
CA LEU A 268 -19.72 -24.52 22.98
C LEU A 268 -20.73 -24.30 21.84
N LYS A 269 -20.93 -23.04 21.42
CA LYS A 269 -21.81 -22.70 20.29
C LYS A 269 -21.22 -23.10 18.93
N ILE A 270 -19.90 -23.11 18.82
CA ILE A 270 -19.18 -23.37 17.57
C ILE A 270 -18.91 -24.86 17.38
N VAL A 271 -18.65 -25.60 18.46
CA VAL A 271 -18.35 -27.04 18.41
C VAL A 271 -19.61 -27.81 17.96
N PRO A 272 -19.52 -28.65 16.91
CA PRO A 272 -20.64 -29.49 16.51
C PRO A 272 -20.97 -30.53 17.58
N TYR A 273 -22.26 -30.87 17.73
CA TYR A 273 -22.73 -31.86 18.71
C TYR A 273 -21.93 -33.17 18.71
N ARG A 274 -21.50 -33.64 17.53
CA ARG A 274 -20.71 -34.87 17.37
C ARG A 274 -19.37 -34.85 18.13
N ASN A 275 -18.83 -33.68 18.44
CA ASN A 275 -17.55 -33.48 19.12
C ASN A 275 -17.71 -33.11 20.60
N TYR A 276 -18.94 -33.12 21.15
CA TYR A 276 -19.17 -32.77 22.56
C TYR A 276 -18.52 -33.77 23.53
N GLN A 277 -18.45 -35.04 23.14
CA GLN A 277 -17.74 -36.05 23.94
C GLN A 277 -16.25 -35.72 24.03
N ASP A 278 -15.62 -35.37 22.91
CA ASP A 278 -14.21 -34.99 22.85
C ASP A 278 -13.94 -33.73 23.69
N LEU A 279 -14.80 -32.72 23.57
CA LEU A 279 -14.71 -31.50 24.37
C LEU A 279 -14.88 -31.79 25.87
N THR A 280 -15.76 -32.71 26.23
CA THR A 280 -15.97 -33.13 27.62
C THR A 280 -14.70 -33.73 28.22
N LEU A 281 -13.95 -34.52 27.43
CA LEU A 281 -12.66 -35.07 27.88
C LEU A 281 -11.64 -33.97 28.20
N ILE A 282 -11.56 -32.93 27.37
CA ILE A 282 -10.68 -31.78 27.61
C ILE A 282 -11.08 -31.03 28.89
N ILE A 283 -12.38 -30.74 29.05
CA ILE A 283 -12.87 -30.04 30.24
C ILE A 283 -12.63 -30.88 31.51
N ALA A 284 -12.85 -32.19 31.45
CA ALA A 284 -12.58 -33.09 32.57
C ALA A 284 -11.10 -33.08 32.97
N GLU A 285 -10.19 -33.08 32.00
CA GLU A 285 -8.75 -32.94 32.22
C GLU A 285 -8.37 -31.59 32.83
N TRP A 286 -8.98 -30.50 32.37
CA TRP A 286 -8.74 -29.18 32.97
C TRP A 286 -9.19 -29.08 34.42
N VAL A 287 -10.33 -29.70 34.75
CA VAL A 287 -10.84 -29.73 36.14
C VAL A 287 -9.97 -30.65 37.01
N SER A 288 -9.62 -31.84 36.53
CA SER A 288 -8.82 -32.79 37.31
C SER A 288 -7.41 -32.27 37.60
N LYS A 289 -6.80 -31.58 36.63
CA LYS A 289 -5.46 -30.98 36.76
C LYS A 289 -5.49 -29.58 37.40
N SER A 290 -6.65 -29.09 37.84
CA SER A 290 -6.81 -27.72 38.39
C SER A 290 -6.29 -26.62 37.45
N ILE A 291 -6.40 -26.83 36.13
CA ILE A 291 -6.07 -25.85 35.09
C ILE A 291 -7.19 -24.80 34.98
N LEU A 292 -8.43 -25.20 35.28
CA LEU A 292 -9.58 -24.30 35.33
C LEU A 292 -9.73 -23.74 36.75
N ASP A 293 -9.54 -22.43 36.90
CA ASP A 293 -9.67 -21.77 38.20
C ASP A 293 -11.10 -21.86 38.77
N ASN A 294 -11.21 -22.00 40.10
CA ASN A 294 -12.51 -22.03 40.79
C ASN A 294 -13.35 -20.76 40.51
N SER A 295 -12.71 -19.60 40.34
CA SER A 295 -13.39 -18.35 39.97
C SER A 295 -14.13 -18.45 38.63
N ILE A 296 -13.58 -19.18 37.65
CA ILE A 296 -14.20 -19.40 36.34
C ILE A 296 -15.41 -20.32 36.49
N ILE A 297 -15.28 -21.38 37.30
CA ILE A 297 -16.37 -22.31 37.62
C ILE A 297 -17.52 -21.57 38.32
N ASP A 298 -17.21 -20.74 39.30
CA ASP A 298 -18.22 -19.95 40.02
C ASP A 298 -18.95 -18.96 39.10
N GLN A 299 -18.22 -18.30 38.18
CA GLN A 299 -18.83 -17.40 37.22
C GLN A 299 -19.70 -18.14 36.19
N LEU A 300 -19.32 -19.35 35.76
CA LEU A 300 -20.18 -20.21 34.92
C LEU A 300 -21.47 -20.58 35.66
N TRP A 301 -21.40 -20.90 36.95
CA TRP A 301 -22.59 -21.18 37.77
C TRP A 301 -23.49 -19.95 37.92
N GLN A 302 -22.92 -18.77 38.14
CA GLN A 302 -23.68 -17.52 38.19
C GLN A 302 -24.40 -17.25 36.86
N TYR A 303 -23.70 -17.45 35.74
CA TYR A 303 -24.28 -17.33 34.40
C TYR A 303 -25.44 -18.30 34.18
N PHE A 304 -25.27 -19.58 34.54
CA PHE A 304 -26.31 -20.60 34.38
C PHE A 304 -27.53 -20.35 35.28
N THR A 305 -27.29 -20.00 36.55
CA THR A 305 -28.38 -19.77 37.52
C THR A 305 -29.08 -18.43 37.36
N LYS A 306 -28.59 -17.56 36.44
CA LYS A 306 -29.03 -16.17 36.27
C LYS A 306 -29.00 -15.36 37.57
N LYS A 307 -28.17 -15.77 38.54
CA LYS A 307 -27.90 -14.95 39.72
C LYS A 307 -27.00 -13.80 39.27
N ALA A 308 -27.64 -12.65 39.05
CA ALA A 308 -26.98 -11.35 38.95
C ALA A 308 -26.32 -10.98 40.29
#